data_AF-A0AAW0HRX2-F1
#
_entry.id   AF-A0AAW0HRX2-F1
#
_cell.length_a   1.000
_cell.length_b   1.000
_cell.length_c   1.000
_cell.angle_alpha   90.00
_cell.angle_beta   90.00
_cell.angle_gamma   90.00
#
_symmetry.space_group_name_H-M   'P 1'
#
loop_
_entity.id
_entity.type
_entity.pdbx_description
1 polymer ?
#
loop_
_entity_poly.entity_id
_entity_poly.type
_entity_poly.pdbx_seq_one_letter_code
_entity_poly.pdbx_strand_id
1 'polypeptide(L)'
;VDNFGLGLLLRSKQIKRMISSYVGENAEFERQYLSGELEVELTPQGTLAERIRAGGAGVPAFYTSTGYGTLVQEGGSPIKYNKDGSVALASKPREVREFNGQHFILEEAITGDFALVKAWKADRAGNVIFRKSARNFNLPMCKAAGTTVVE
;
A
#
# COMPACT_ATOMS: atom_id res chain seq x y z
N VAL A 1 -18.41 -2.15 0.33
CA VAL A 1 -17.78 -0.79 0.31
C VAL A 1 -17.75 -0.17 -1.10
N ASP A 2 -18.51 -0.74 -2.04
CA ASP A 2 -18.27 -0.57 -3.49
C ASP A 2 -18.67 0.81 -4.03
N ASN A 3 -19.50 1.55 -3.29
CA ASN A 3 -20.01 2.87 -3.66
C ASN A 3 -19.22 4.06 -3.11
N PHE A 4 -18.03 3.84 -2.53
CA PHE A 4 -17.28 4.90 -1.86
C PHE A 4 -15.76 4.75 -2.05
N GLY A 5 -15.03 5.87 -1.93
CA GLY A 5 -13.58 5.91 -1.98
C GLY A 5 -13.00 5.28 -3.25
N LEU A 6 -11.96 4.45 -3.09
CA LEU A 6 -11.30 3.77 -4.21
C LEU A 6 -12.21 2.76 -4.95
N GLY A 7 -13.31 2.31 -4.34
CA GLY A 7 -14.31 1.45 -5.00
C GLY A 7 -14.95 2.10 -6.23
N LEU A 8 -15.04 3.43 -6.24
CA LEU A 8 -15.53 4.18 -7.40
C LEU A 8 -14.58 4.04 -8.60
N LEU A 9 -13.27 4.09 -8.36
CA LEU A 9 -12.24 4.00 -9.39
C LEU A 9 -12.03 2.56 -9.89
N LEU A 10 -12.29 1.56 -9.05
CA LEU A 10 -12.32 0.15 -9.46
C LEU A 10 -13.44 -0.08 -10.47
N ARG A 11 -14.64 0.44 -10.22
CA ARG A 11 -15.79 0.26 -11.13
C ARG A 11 -15.61 0.93 -12.47
N SER A 12 -14.99 2.11 -12.51
CA SER A 12 -14.62 2.78 -13.75
C SER A 12 -13.35 2.22 -14.40
N LYS A 13 -12.75 1.16 -13.82
CA LYS A 13 -11.52 0.49 -14.30
C LYS A 13 -10.33 1.41 -14.48
N GLN A 14 -10.21 2.41 -13.61
CA GLN A 14 -9.11 3.39 -13.63
C GLN A 14 -7.87 2.93 -12.85
N ILE A 15 -7.99 1.86 -12.06
CA ILE A 15 -6.90 1.32 -11.25
C ILE A 15 -6.38 0.03 -11.90
N LYS A 16 -5.09 0.03 -12.25
CA LYS A 16 -4.37 -1.16 -12.74
C LYS A 16 -3.77 -2.00 -11.59
N ARG A 17 -3.26 -1.33 -10.55
CA ARG A 17 -2.54 -1.96 -9.44
C ARG A 17 -2.96 -1.36 -8.10
N MET A 18 -3.14 -2.22 -7.12
CA MET A 18 -3.42 -1.88 -5.72
C MET A 18 -2.29 -2.40 -4.83
N ILE A 19 -1.78 -1.56 -3.95
CA ILE A 19 -0.85 -1.93 -2.88
C ILE A 19 -1.59 -1.69 -1.57
N SER A 20 -2.03 -2.76 -0.92
CA SER A 20 -3.00 -2.69 0.19
C SER A 20 -2.69 -3.73 1.25
N SER A 21 -3.06 -3.45 2.51
CA SER A 21 -2.90 -4.42 3.60
C SER A 21 -4.10 -5.33 3.81
N TYR A 22 -5.27 -4.86 3.40
CA TYR A 22 -6.51 -5.59 3.51
C TYR A 22 -7.48 -5.07 2.45
N VAL A 23 -8.14 -5.99 1.77
CA VAL A 23 -9.00 -5.69 0.62
C VAL A 23 -10.48 -5.70 0.98
N GLY A 24 -10.84 -6.41 2.05
CA GLY A 24 -12.14 -6.33 2.73
C GLY A 24 -13.37 -6.65 1.89
N GLU A 25 -14.52 -6.11 2.33
CA GLU A 25 -15.87 -6.28 1.76
C GLU A 25 -16.07 -5.46 0.47
N ASN A 26 -15.28 -5.77 -0.56
CA ASN A 26 -15.47 -5.22 -1.90
C ASN A 26 -15.50 -6.34 -2.95
N ALA A 27 -16.71 -6.74 -3.33
CA ALA A 27 -16.92 -7.84 -4.27
C ALA A 27 -16.34 -7.53 -5.65
N GLU A 28 -16.39 -6.27 -6.10
CA GLU A 28 -15.81 -5.87 -7.39
C GLU A 28 -14.28 -5.92 -7.37
N PHE A 29 -13.66 -5.57 -6.25
CA PHE A 29 -12.22 -5.74 -6.05
C PHE A 29 -11.83 -7.21 -6.21
N GLU A 30 -12.49 -8.10 -5.46
CA GLU A 30 -12.19 -9.53 -5.48
C GLU A 30 -12.43 -10.11 -6.88
N ARG A 31 -13.55 -9.75 -7.51
CA ARG A 31 -13.88 -10.16 -8.88
C ARG A 31 -12.78 -9.76 -9.86
N GLN A 32 -12.33 -8.49 -9.84
CA GLN A 32 -11.28 -8.02 -10.75
C GLN A 32 -9.92 -8.66 -10.47
N TYR A 33 -9.60 -8.93 -9.20
CA TYR A 33 -8.35 -9.58 -8.84
C TYR A 33 -8.34 -11.04 -9.32
N LEU A 34 -9.36 -11.83 -8.98
CA LEU A 34 -9.48 -13.23 -9.37
C LEU A 34 -9.68 -13.44 -10.88
N SER A 35 -10.28 -12.46 -11.58
CA SER A 35 -10.39 -12.50 -13.05
C SER A 35 -9.11 -12.08 -13.79
N GLY A 36 -8.10 -11.59 -13.07
CA GLY A 36 -6.84 -11.11 -13.64
C GLY A 36 -6.89 -9.68 -14.22
N GLU A 37 -7.98 -8.94 -14.00
CA GLU A 37 -8.13 -7.55 -14.42
C GLU A 37 -7.33 -6.57 -13.56
N LEU A 38 -7.11 -6.90 -12.27
CA LEU A 38 -6.45 -6.05 -11.28
C LEU A 38 -5.18 -6.71 -10.71
N GLU A 39 -4.11 -5.93 -10.58
CA GLU A 39 -2.90 -6.34 -9.86
C GLU A 39 -3.02 -5.97 -8.37
N VAL A 40 -2.67 -6.88 -7.46
CA VAL A 40 -2.78 -6.67 -6.01
C VAL A 40 -1.51 -7.09 -5.29
N GLU A 41 -0.81 -6.14 -4.69
CA GLU A 41 0.30 -6.41 -3.78
C GLU A 41 -0.19 -6.31 -2.33
N LEU A 42 -0.41 -7.46 -1.70
CA LEU A 42 -0.77 -7.53 -0.28
C LEU A 42 0.45 -7.21 0.59
N THR A 43 0.41 -6.08 1.28
CA THR A 43 1.52 -5.58 2.11
C THR A 43 1.07 -5.47 3.57
N PRO A 44 1.77 -6.08 4.56
CA PRO A 44 1.42 -5.93 5.96
C PRO A 44 1.22 -4.47 6.37
N GLN A 45 0.18 -4.17 7.15
CA GLN A 45 -0.28 -2.78 7.35
C GLN A 45 0.80 -1.87 7.97
N GLY A 46 1.55 -2.37 8.95
CA GLY A 46 2.66 -1.63 9.56
C GLY A 46 3.78 -1.38 8.55
N THR A 47 4.15 -2.38 7.77
CA THR A 47 5.13 -2.26 6.68
C THR A 47 4.68 -1.24 5.63
N LEU A 48 3.41 -1.26 5.22
CA LEU A 48 2.87 -0.28 4.27
C LEU A 48 2.98 1.16 4.80
N ALA A 49 2.60 1.39 6.06
CA ALA A 49 2.72 2.70 6.69
C ALA A 49 4.18 3.16 6.77
N GLU A 50 5.10 2.26 7.14
CA GLU A 50 6.52 2.60 7.29
C GLU A 50 7.22 2.79 5.93
N ARG A 51 6.87 2.02 4.90
CA ARG A 51 7.34 2.24 3.51
C ARG A 51 6.96 3.62 3.00
N ILE A 52 5.72 4.06 3.26
CA ILE A 52 5.26 5.41 2.89
C ILE A 52 6.02 6.47 3.70
N ARG A 53 6.14 6.30 5.03
CA ARG A 53 6.89 7.23 5.88
C ARG A 53 8.35 7.35 5.42
N ALA A 54 9.01 6.23 5.13
CA ALA A 54 10.39 6.17 4.68
C ALA A 54 10.59 6.97 3.39
N GLY A 55 9.66 6.83 2.43
CA GLY A 55 9.66 7.62 1.18
C GLY A 55 9.61 9.12 1.43
N GLY A 56 8.72 9.58 2.31
CA GLY A 56 8.64 11.01 2.67
C GLY A 56 9.79 11.53 3.56
N ALA A 57 10.62 10.64 4.10
CA ALA A 57 11.74 10.97 4.97
C ALA A 57 13.11 10.84 4.26
N GLY A 58 13.14 10.49 2.97
CA GLY A 58 14.39 10.27 2.25
C GLY A 58 15.14 9.00 2.67
N VAL A 59 14.44 8.01 3.24
CA VAL A 59 14.99 6.70 3.62
C VAL A 59 14.61 5.71 2.52
N PRO A 60 15.55 5.23 1.69
CA PRO A 60 15.21 4.42 0.52
C PRO A 60 14.74 3.00 0.88
N ALA A 61 15.21 2.45 2.00
CA ALA A 61 14.78 1.14 2.51
C ALA A 61 15.04 1.03 4.03
N PHE A 62 14.35 0.12 4.69
CA PHE A 62 14.52 -0.19 6.10
C PHE A 62 14.29 -1.69 6.38
N TYR A 63 14.74 -2.17 7.53
CA TYR A 63 14.53 -3.55 7.96
C TYR A 63 13.36 -3.65 8.95
N THR A 64 12.51 -4.67 8.78
CA THR A 64 11.42 -5.01 9.72
C THR A 64 11.31 -6.52 9.88
N SER A 65 10.93 -7.01 11.06
CA SER A 65 10.69 -8.45 11.27
C SER A 65 9.33 -8.90 10.71
N THR A 66 8.46 -7.95 10.37
CA THR A 66 7.11 -8.23 9.87
C THR A 66 7.20 -8.89 8.50
N GLY A 67 6.69 -10.12 8.39
CA GLY A 67 6.68 -10.90 7.15
C GLY A 67 7.83 -11.89 7.00
N TYR A 68 8.81 -11.92 7.91
CA TYR A 68 9.84 -12.95 7.93
C TYR A 68 9.23 -14.36 8.09
N GLY A 69 9.69 -15.34 7.29
CA GLY A 69 9.15 -16.71 7.29
C GLY A 69 7.73 -16.82 6.74
N THR A 70 7.33 -15.89 5.88
CA THR A 70 6.01 -15.87 5.23
C THR A 70 6.17 -15.60 3.73
N LEU A 71 5.07 -15.71 2.97
CA LEU A 71 5.03 -15.35 1.54
C LEU A 71 5.44 -13.90 1.23
N VAL A 72 5.40 -12.99 2.21
CA VAL A 72 5.92 -11.63 2.05
C VAL A 72 7.44 -11.68 1.85
N GLN A 73 8.14 -12.49 2.65
CA GLN A 73 9.59 -12.64 2.60
C GLN A 73 10.03 -13.61 1.51
N GLU A 74 9.39 -14.78 1.42
CA GLU A 74 9.77 -15.84 0.50
C GLU A 74 9.42 -15.50 -0.95
N GLY A 75 8.51 -14.56 -1.16
CA GLY A 75 7.92 -14.29 -2.46
C GLY A 75 6.87 -15.33 -2.84
N GLY A 76 6.43 -15.32 -4.09
CA GLY A 76 5.45 -16.27 -4.59
C GLY A 76 3.99 -15.91 -4.28
N SER A 77 3.72 -14.88 -3.49
CA SER A 77 2.36 -14.36 -3.30
C SER A 77 1.81 -13.92 -4.65
N PRO A 78 0.63 -14.39 -5.10
CA PRO A 78 0.05 -13.92 -6.35
C PRO A 78 -0.17 -12.41 -6.29
N ILE A 79 0.32 -11.71 -7.31
CA ILE A 79 0.05 -10.28 -7.55
C ILE A 79 -0.98 -10.14 -8.67
N LYS A 80 -0.97 -11.05 -9.65
CA LYS A 80 -1.93 -11.06 -10.75
C LYS A 80 -2.24 -12.49 -11.16
N TYR A 81 -3.50 -12.75 -11.46
CA TYR A 81 -3.96 -14.01 -12.06
C TYR A 81 -4.13 -13.88 -13.57
N ASN A 82 -4.04 -15.00 -14.26
CA ASN A 82 -4.53 -15.19 -15.61
C ASN A 82 -6.02 -15.54 -15.57
N LYS A 83 -6.69 -15.47 -16.73
CA LYS A 83 -8.12 -15.81 -16.85
C LYS A 83 -8.43 -17.28 -16.52
N ASP A 84 -7.44 -18.15 -16.63
CA ASP A 84 -7.53 -19.57 -16.30
C ASP A 84 -7.28 -19.86 -14.80
N GLY A 85 -7.05 -18.82 -13.99
CA GLY A 85 -6.78 -18.92 -12.56
C GLY A 85 -5.31 -19.20 -12.20
N SER A 86 -4.42 -19.39 -13.19
CA SER A 86 -2.99 -19.52 -12.93
C SER A 86 -2.37 -18.18 -12.51
N VAL A 87 -1.25 -18.22 -11.78
CA VAL A 87 -0.55 -17.00 -11.34
C VAL A 87 0.23 -16.41 -12.51
N ALA A 88 -0.16 -15.21 -12.94
CA ALA A 88 0.49 -14.47 -14.02
C ALA A 88 1.71 -13.68 -13.53
N LEU A 89 1.62 -13.16 -12.31
CA LEU A 89 2.68 -12.39 -11.66
C LEU A 89 2.69 -12.75 -10.18
N ALA A 90 3.85 -13.15 -9.67
CA ALA A 90 4.06 -13.43 -8.25
C ALA A 90 4.98 -12.39 -7.61
N SER A 91 4.88 -12.22 -6.29
CA SER A 91 5.73 -11.33 -5.52
C SER A 91 7.18 -11.82 -5.54
N LYS A 92 8.10 -10.86 -5.54
CA LYS A 92 9.53 -11.15 -5.39
C LYS A 92 9.87 -11.41 -3.92
N PRO A 93 10.85 -12.28 -3.63
CA PRO A 93 11.38 -12.41 -2.27
C PRO A 93 11.95 -11.08 -1.78
N ARG A 94 12.01 -10.93 -0.46
CA ARG A 94 12.66 -9.80 0.23
C ARG A 94 14.00 -10.25 0.79
N GLU A 95 14.98 -9.35 0.78
CA GLU A 95 16.29 -9.64 1.37
C GLU A 95 16.16 -9.86 2.87
N VAL A 96 16.90 -10.83 3.41
CA VAL A 96 16.91 -11.15 4.84
C VAL A 96 18.25 -10.75 5.43
N ARG A 97 18.23 -10.13 6.60
CA ARG A 97 19.43 -9.86 7.39
C ARG A 97 19.17 -10.08 8.87
N GLU A 98 20.15 -10.67 9.54
CA GLU A 98 20.11 -10.84 10.99
C GLU A 98 20.69 -9.61 11.69
N PHE A 99 20.01 -9.14 12.72
CA PHE A 99 20.49 -8.15 13.66
C PHE A 99 20.22 -8.66 15.09
N ASN A 100 21.27 -8.72 15.92
CA ASN A 100 21.16 -9.10 17.33
C ASN A 100 20.45 -10.47 17.55
N GLY A 101 20.72 -11.48 16.71
CA GLY A 101 20.11 -12.81 16.84
C GLY A 101 18.68 -12.93 16.32
N GLN A 102 18.11 -11.86 15.72
CA GLN A 102 16.78 -11.89 15.12
C GLN A 102 16.85 -11.55 13.62
N HIS A 103 16.01 -12.23 12.84
CA HIS A 103 15.93 -12.04 11.38
C HIS A 103 14.93 -10.95 11.01
N PHE A 104 15.31 -10.12 10.04
CA PHE A 104 14.51 -9.03 9.50
C PHE A 104 14.52 -9.08 7.98
N ILE A 105 13.48 -8.55 7.36
CA ILE A 105 13.38 -8.37 5.91
C ILE A 105 13.57 -6.91 5.52
N LEU A 106 14.25 -6.68 4.39
CA LEU A 106 14.39 -5.37 3.79
C LEU A 106 13.10 -4.99 3.06
N GLU A 107 12.59 -3.81 3.33
CA GLU A 107 11.45 -3.22 2.64
C GLU A 107 11.82 -1.85 2.07
N GLU A 108 11.49 -1.66 0.80
CA GLU A 108 11.79 -0.44 0.05
C GLU A 108 10.69 0.61 0.26
N ALA A 109 11.11 1.86 0.31
CA ALA A 109 10.22 3.00 0.43
C ALA A 109 9.19 3.06 -0.71
N ILE A 110 8.01 3.59 -0.39
CA ILE A 110 6.99 3.93 -1.37
C ILE A 110 6.90 5.45 -1.46
N THR A 111 7.02 5.96 -2.68
CA THR A 111 6.69 7.33 -3.04
C THR A 111 5.66 7.32 -4.18
N GLY A 112 4.72 8.28 -4.17
CA GLY A 112 3.79 8.49 -5.27
C GLY A 112 4.14 9.73 -6.10
N ASP A 113 3.60 9.81 -7.31
CA ASP A 113 3.57 11.10 -8.03
C ASP A 113 2.60 12.07 -7.35
N PHE A 114 1.46 11.52 -6.90
CA PHE A 114 0.40 12.23 -6.19
C PHE A 114 0.01 11.54 -4.89
N ALA A 115 -0.36 12.34 -3.88
CA ALA A 115 -1.08 11.89 -2.69
C ALA A 115 -2.42 12.64 -2.57
N LEU A 116 -3.52 11.88 -2.46
CA LEU A 116 -4.86 12.42 -2.23
C LEU A 116 -5.22 12.18 -0.76
N VAL A 117 -5.32 13.26 0.02
CA VAL A 117 -5.35 13.22 1.49
C VAL A 117 -6.60 13.92 2.02
N LYS A 118 -7.24 13.34 3.03
CA LYS A 118 -8.36 13.95 3.76
C LYS A 118 -7.91 14.54 5.09
N ALA A 119 -8.13 15.83 5.31
CA ALA A 119 -7.93 16.52 6.58
C ALA A 119 -9.25 16.98 7.22
N TRP A 120 -9.17 17.51 8.44
CA TRP A 120 -10.32 18.12 9.12
C TRP A 120 -10.37 19.63 8.90
N LYS A 121 -9.23 20.32 9.01
CA LYS A 121 -9.10 21.75 8.75
C LYS A 121 -7.73 22.03 8.14
N ALA A 122 -7.68 23.07 7.33
CA ALA A 122 -6.46 23.66 6.81
C ALA A 122 -6.50 25.18 7.02
N ASP A 123 -5.34 25.80 7.29
CA ASP A 123 -5.21 27.25 7.18
C ASP A 123 -4.72 27.67 5.78
N ARG A 124 -4.63 28.99 5.52
CA ARG A 124 -4.19 29.52 4.22
C ARG A 124 -2.69 29.30 3.94
N ALA A 125 -1.89 28.98 4.95
CA ALA A 125 -0.47 28.69 4.80
C ALA A 125 -0.22 27.21 4.47
N GLY A 126 -1.26 26.35 4.54
CA GLY A 126 -1.16 24.92 4.25
C GLY A 126 -0.98 24.04 5.48
N ASN A 127 -1.07 24.59 6.70
CA ASN A 127 -1.06 23.76 7.90
C ASN A 127 -2.37 22.98 8.00
N VAL A 128 -2.28 21.67 8.23
CA VAL A 128 -3.44 20.76 8.29
C VAL A 128 -3.55 20.08 9.65
N ILE A 129 -4.78 19.86 10.10
CA ILE A 129 -5.08 19.05 11.28
C ILE A 129 -6.07 17.93 10.95
N PHE A 130 -5.91 16.78 11.59
CA PHE A 130 -6.77 15.61 11.43
C PHE A 130 -7.57 15.35 12.71
N ARG A 131 -8.80 14.82 12.57
CA ARG A 131 -9.72 14.58 13.68
C ARG A 131 -9.86 13.08 13.97
N LYS A 132 -9.59 12.68 15.23
CA LYS A 132 -9.76 11.29 15.72
C LYS A 132 -8.99 10.28 14.83
N SER A 133 -9.58 9.09 14.59
CA SER A 133 -9.00 8.00 13.81
C SER A 133 -8.95 8.24 12.30
N ALA A 134 -9.59 9.28 11.78
CA ALA A 134 -9.51 9.65 10.36
C ALA A 134 -8.09 10.11 9.93
N ARG A 135 -7.18 10.31 10.88
CA ARG A 135 -5.77 10.62 10.63
C ARG A 135 -5.00 9.51 9.91
N ASN A 136 -5.30 8.25 10.24
CA ASN A 136 -4.70 7.00 9.74
C ASN A 136 -3.52 7.14 8.73
N PHE A 137 -3.70 6.73 7.48
CA PHE A 137 -2.70 6.80 6.41
C PHE A 137 -2.56 8.21 5.81
N ASN A 138 -3.52 9.11 6.06
CA ASN A 138 -3.47 10.49 5.57
C ASN A 138 -2.18 11.22 5.99
N LEU A 139 -1.73 11.04 7.23
CA LEU A 139 -0.53 11.71 7.75
C LEU A 139 0.80 11.23 7.14
N PRO A 140 1.08 9.93 6.99
CA PRO A 140 2.28 9.50 6.26
C PRO A 140 2.18 9.77 4.75
N MET A 141 1.00 9.59 4.14
CA MET A 141 0.82 9.79 2.69
C MET A 141 1.05 11.24 2.26
N CYS A 142 0.66 12.23 3.08
CA CYS A 142 0.84 13.65 2.73
C CYS A 142 2.30 14.12 2.62
N LYS A 143 3.27 13.25 2.92
CA LYS A 143 4.70 13.53 2.91
C LYS A 143 5.45 12.76 1.83
N ALA A 144 4.81 11.77 1.19
CA ALA A 144 5.48 10.75 0.39
C ALA A 144 5.07 10.82 -1.09
N ALA A 145 4.82 12.02 -1.60
CA ALA A 145 4.50 12.21 -3.01
C ALA A 145 5.11 13.48 -3.60
N GLY A 146 5.34 13.47 -4.92
CA GLY A 146 5.81 14.65 -5.66
C GLY A 146 4.86 15.84 -5.56
N THR A 147 3.55 15.58 -5.57
CA THR A 147 2.50 16.59 -5.32
C THR A 147 1.44 16.04 -4.36
N THR A 148 1.10 16.79 -3.31
CA THR A 148 0.06 16.40 -2.35
C THR A 148 -1.16 17.31 -2.48
N VAL A 149 -2.34 16.70 -2.58
CA VAL A 149 -3.64 17.38 -2.65
C VAL A 149 -4.43 17.02 -1.39
N VAL A 150 -4.90 18.03 -0.66
CA VAL A 150 -5.64 17.87 0.60
C VAL A 150 -7.05 18.42 0.48
N GLU A 151 -8.05 17.63 0.89
CA GLU A 151 -9.47 18.02 1.02
C GLU A 151 -10.02 17.94 2.47
#